data_AF-A0A962SDC2-F1
#
_entry.id   AF-A0A962SDC2-F1
#
_cell.length_a   1.000
_cell.length_b   1.000
_cell.length_c   1.000
_cell.angle_alpha   90.00
_cell.angle_beta   90.00
_cell.angle_gamma   90.00
#
_symmetry.space_group_name_H-M   'P 1'
#
loop_
_entity.id
_entity.type
_entity.pdbx_description
1 polymer ?
#
loop_
_entity_poly.entity_id
_entity_poly.type
_entity_poly.pdbx_seq_one_letter_code
_entity_poly.pdbx_strand_id
1 'polypeptide(L)'
;HIAVMGLEKVVERLEDVPPLLRLLTGSATGQLITTYFNMITSPRKPDEKDGPKEVHLVLLDNGRTEIWADPERRQTLKCIRCGTCLNHCPVYTRLGGHAYGYVYPGPIGSILTPQLEGLENAGAMATASTFCGACEEVCPVKIPIVDILRRLRTESYNQADSSNAVKGHGYKVNAME
;
A
#
# COMPACT_ATOMS: atom_id res chain seq x y z
N HIS A 1 22.15 0.66 12.36
CA HIS A 1 20.99 1.06 11.56
C HIS A 1 20.04 -0.11 11.51
N ILE A 2 18.78 0.09 11.86
CA ILE A 2 17.76 -0.94 11.76
C ILE A 2 16.71 -0.40 10.81
N ALA A 3 16.52 -1.07 9.68
CA ALA A 3 15.46 -0.79 8.73
C ALA A 3 14.38 -1.85 8.88
N VAL A 4 13.12 -1.43 9.07
CA VAL A 4 11.96 -2.32 9.08
C VAL A 4 11.10 -1.96 7.88
N MET A 5 10.80 -2.93 7.03
CA MET A 5 9.94 -2.73 5.86
C MET A 5 9.08 -3.94 5.58
N GLY A 6 7.96 -3.72 4.88
CA GLY A 6 7.14 -4.81 4.36
C GLY A 6 7.77 -5.46 3.13
N LEU A 7 7.15 -6.54 2.64
CA LEU A 7 7.43 -7.16 1.33
C LEU A 7 6.89 -6.29 0.16
N GLU A 8 7.23 -5.01 0.16
CA GLU A 8 6.84 -4.01 -0.85
C GLU A 8 8.05 -3.09 -1.14
N LYS A 9 8.07 -2.42 -2.30
CA LYS A 9 9.13 -1.45 -2.68
C LYS A 9 10.53 -2.08 -2.84
N VAL A 10 10.59 -3.32 -3.29
CA VAL A 10 11.83 -4.01 -3.65
C VAL A 10 12.10 -3.80 -5.14
N VAL A 11 13.33 -3.44 -5.48
CA VAL A 11 13.82 -3.34 -6.85
C VAL A 11 15.01 -4.27 -7.04
N GLU A 12 15.23 -4.72 -8.27
CA GLU A 12 16.31 -5.63 -8.60
C GLU A 12 17.65 -4.90 -8.68
N ARG A 13 17.67 -3.69 -9.27
CA ARG A 13 18.92 -2.97 -9.57
C ARG A 13 18.93 -1.58 -8.95
N LEU A 14 20.13 -1.11 -8.61
CA LEU A 14 20.30 0.24 -8.05
C LEU A 14 19.87 1.34 -9.02
N GLU A 15 20.00 1.10 -10.33
CA GLU A 15 19.57 2.02 -11.40
C GLU A 15 18.05 2.24 -11.45
N ASP A 16 17.27 1.35 -10.84
CA ASP A 16 15.80 1.49 -10.74
C ASP A 16 15.40 2.49 -9.63
N VAL A 17 16.31 2.82 -8.72
CA VAL A 17 16.03 3.70 -7.56
C VAL A 17 15.79 5.17 -7.98
N PRO A 18 16.64 5.82 -8.80
CA PRO A 18 16.43 7.22 -9.16
C PRO A 18 15.10 7.51 -9.89
N PRO A 19 14.64 6.71 -10.86
CA PRO A 19 13.33 6.89 -11.47
C PRO A 19 12.18 6.80 -10.44
N LEU A 20 12.22 5.82 -9.52
CA LEU A 20 11.21 5.68 -8.47
C LEU A 20 11.22 6.87 -7.50
N LEU A 21 12.40 7.35 -7.12
CA LEU A 21 12.54 8.52 -6.25
C LEU A 21 11.94 9.77 -6.91
N ARG A 22 12.22 9.97 -8.21
CA ARG A 22 11.65 11.07 -8.99
C ARG A 22 10.12 10.99 -9.08
N LEU A 23 9.58 9.79 -9.31
CA LEU A 23 8.13 9.57 -9.32
C LEU A 23 7.52 9.82 -7.93
N LEU A 24 8.18 9.38 -6.86
CA LEU A 24 7.71 9.55 -5.49
C LEU A 24 7.54 11.03 -5.14
N THR A 25 8.58 11.84 -5.29
CA THR A 25 8.55 13.25 -4.88
C THR A 25 7.79 14.13 -5.86
N GLY A 26 7.96 13.86 -7.16
CA GLY A 26 7.28 14.61 -8.21
C GLY A 26 5.76 14.45 -8.17
N SER A 27 5.27 13.22 -7.94
CA SER A 27 3.82 12.96 -7.89
C SER A 27 3.19 13.39 -6.56
N ALA A 28 3.96 13.41 -5.46
CA ALA A 28 3.45 13.75 -4.13
C ALA A 28 3.32 15.26 -3.93
N THR A 29 4.44 15.97 -4.09
CA THR A 29 4.64 17.36 -3.65
C THR A 29 5.20 18.24 -4.77
N GLY A 30 5.46 17.68 -5.96
CA GLY A 30 6.12 18.40 -7.06
C GLY A 30 7.60 18.66 -6.82
N GLN A 31 8.21 18.04 -5.80
CA GLN A 31 9.62 18.26 -5.46
C GLN A 31 10.53 17.43 -6.36
N LEU A 32 11.70 17.98 -6.69
CA LEU A 32 12.74 17.27 -7.45
C LEU A 32 13.40 16.15 -6.65
N ILE A 33 13.54 16.34 -5.34
CA ILE A 33 14.11 15.38 -4.38
C ILE A 33 13.53 15.61 -2.98
N THR A 34 13.56 14.58 -2.15
CA THR A 34 13.20 14.65 -0.72
C THR A 34 14.25 15.43 0.07
N THR A 35 13.88 15.98 1.23
CA THR A 35 14.79 16.65 2.16
C THR A 35 15.93 15.73 2.61
N TYR A 36 15.65 14.43 2.76
CA TYR A 36 16.64 13.44 3.17
C TYR A 36 16.49 12.16 2.35
N PHE A 37 17.60 11.73 1.74
CA PHE A 37 17.72 10.44 1.09
C PHE A 37 19.00 9.76 1.60
N ASN A 38 18.85 8.61 2.26
CA ASN A 38 19.96 7.84 2.79
C ASN A 38 20.06 6.52 2.04
N MET A 39 21.25 6.20 1.55
CA MET A 39 21.57 4.90 0.96
C MET A 39 22.56 4.20 1.89
N ILE A 40 22.11 3.11 2.53
CA ILE A 40 22.90 2.37 3.52
C ILE A 40 23.07 0.94 2.99
N THR A 41 24.29 0.59 2.61
CA THR A 41 24.61 -0.72 2.01
C THR A 41 25.32 -1.66 2.99
N SER A 42 26.03 -1.12 3.98
CA SER A 42 26.82 -1.91 4.93
C SER A 42 27.03 -1.17 6.25
N PRO A 43 27.47 -1.86 7.33
CA PRO A 43 28.10 -1.20 8.47
C PRO A 43 29.29 -0.35 8.04
N ARG A 44 29.63 0.64 8.87
CA ARG A 44 30.79 1.50 8.63
C ARG A 44 32.09 0.70 8.65
N LYS A 45 33.03 1.06 7.79
CA LYS A 45 34.39 0.51 7.75
C LYS A 45 35.29 1.19 8.78
N PRO A 46 36.45 0.58 9.16
CA PRO A 46 37.35 1.16 10.14
C PRO A 46 37.91 2.55 9.77
N ASP A 47 38.05 2.83 8.47
CA ASP A 47 38.55 4.09 7.90
C ASP A 47 37.44 5.15 7.69
N GLU A 48 36.18 4.79 7.91
CA GLU A 48 35.05 5.70 7.78
C GLU A 48 34.78 6.44 9.10
N LYS A 49 34.67 7.77 9.01
CA LYS A 49 34.47 8.64 10.19
C LYS A 49 33.09 8.52 10.83
N ASP A 50 32.08 8.15 10.03
CA ASP A 50 30.69 8.09 10.44
C ASP A 50 29.98 6.87 9.83
N GLY A 51 28.86 6.47 10.42
CA GLY A 51 28.02 5.39 9.95
C GLY A 51 27.65 4.40 11.04
N PRO A 52 26.70 3.49 10.75
CA PRO A 52 26.23 2.52 11.73
C PRO A 52 27.29 1.44 11.99
N LYS A 53 27.47 1.03 13.25
CA LYS A 53 28.33 -0.13 13.60
C LYS A 53 27.79 -1.47 13.08
N GLU A 54 26.48 -1.55 12.92
CA GLU A 54 25.76 -2.74 12.43
C GLU A 54 24.58 -2.30 11.57
N VAL A 55 24.22 -3.10 10.57
CA VAL A 55 23.06 -2.87 9.71
C VAL A 55 22.16 -4.10 9.79
N HIS A 56 20.92 -3.90 10.23
CA HIS A 56 19.90 -4.94 10.32
C HIS A 56 18.72 -4.56 9.42
N LEU A 57 18.35 -5.44 8.50
CA LEU A 57 17.17 -5.29 7.66
C LEU A 57 16.12 -6.32 8.08
N VAL A 58 14.98 -5.84 8.57
CA VAL A 58 13.85 -6.67 9.00
C VAL A 58 12.75 -6.58 7.93
N LEU A 59 12.52 -7.68 7.23
CA LEU A 59 11.40 -7.83 6.30
C LEU A 59 10.20 -8.42 7.03
N LEU A 60 9.15 -7.61 7.18
CA LEU A 60 7.92 -8.00 7.84
C LEU A 60 6.87 -8.38 6.80
N ASP A 61 6.50 -9.66 6.76
CA ASP A 61 5.44 -10.13 5.87
C ASP A 61 4.08 -9.53 6.28
N ASN A 62 3.56 -9.91 7.46
CA ASN A 62 2.27 -9.45 7.99
C ASN A 62 1.13 -9.59 6.97
N GLY A 63 1.01 -10.77 6.32
CA GLY A 63 -0.04 -11.07 5.35
C GLY A 63 0.24 -10.62 3.91
N ARG A 64 1.40 -10.02 3.61
CA ARG A 64 1.75 -9.59 2.25
C ARG A 64 2.03 -10.75 1.29
N THR A 65 2.51 -11.90 1.78
CA THR A 65 2.69 -13.10 0.96
C THR A 65 1.36 -13.61 0.41
N GLU A 66 0.27 -13.51 1.18
CA GLU A 66 -1.08 -13.89 0.73
C GLU A 66 -1.61 -12.91 -0.33
N ILE A 67 -1.37 -11.61 -0.15
CA ILE A 67 -1.66 -10.58 -1.17
C ILE A 67 -0.86 -10.86 -2.44
N TRP A 68 0.42 -11.22 -2.30
CA TRP A 68 1.33 -11.49 -3.41
C TRP A 68 0.94 -12.71 -4.24
N ALA A 69 0.39 -13.74 -3.59
CA ALA A 69 -0.04 -14.98 -4.24
C ALA A 69 -1.17 -14.76 -5.26
N ASP A 70 -1.94 -13.68 -5.14
CA ASP A 70 -3.03 -13.35 -6.03
C ASP A 70 -2.61 -12.33 -7.11
N PRO A 71 -2.73 -12.65 -8.42
CA PRO A 71 -2.25 -11.79 -9.51
C PRO A 71 -2.84 -10.38 -9.59
N GLU A 72 -4.09 -10.21 -9.14
CA GLU A 72 -4.81 -8.94 -9.16
C GLU A 72 -4.49 -8.14 -7.90
N ARG A 73 -4.57 -8.77 -6.73
CA ARG A 73 -4.32 -8.14 -5.44
C ARG A 73 -2.86 -7.76 -5.23
N ARG A 74 -1.90 -8.53 -5.77
CA ARG A 74 -0.46 -8.20 -5.68
C ARG A 74 -0.11 -6.83 -6.27
N GLN A 75 -0.96 -6.29 -7.16
CA GLN A 75 -0.78 -4.92 -7.67
C GLN A 75 -0.79 -3.88 -6.53
N THR A 76 -1.51 -4.15 -5.43
CA THR A 76 -1.50 -3.32 -4.21
C THR A 76 -0.09 -3.09 -3.68
N LEU A 77 0.77 -4.11 -3.75
CA LEU A 77 2.14 -4.09 -3.21
C LEU A 77 3.13 -3.27 -4.07
N LYS A 78 2.70 -2.79 -5.25
CA LYS A 78 3.48 -1.85 -6.07
C LYS A 78 3.53 -0.44 -5.49
N CYS A 79 2.73 -0.16 -4.46
CA CYS A 79 2.61 1.19 -3.93
C CYS A 79 3.93 1.73 -3.36
N ILE A 80 4.44 2.80 -3.97
CA ILE A 80 5.63 3.52 -3.51
C ILE A 80 5.33 4.55 -2.41
N ARG A 81 4.08 4.62 -1.94
CA ARG A 81 3.61 5.57 -0.91
C ARG A 81 3.85 7.05 -1.25
N CYS A 82 3.68 7.43 -2.52
CA CYS A 82 3.78 8.83 -2.93
C CYS A 82 2.60 9.69 -2.43
N GLY A 83 1.47 9.12 -2.03
CA GLY A 83 0.33 9.88 -1.52
C GLY A 83 -0.49 10.63 -2.58
N THR A 84 -0.11 10.60 -3.87
CA THR A 84 -0.86 11.26 -4.96
C THR A 84 -2.33 10.84 -5.01
N CYS A 85 -2.61 9.55 -4.81
CA CYS A 85 -3.99 9.06 -4.75
C CYS A 85 -4.83 9.70 -3.63
N LEU A 86 -4.21 10.09 -2.52
CA LEU A 86 -4.90 10.78 -1.41
C LEU A 86 -5.34 12.18 -1.85
N ASN A 87 -4.45 12.92 -2.51
CA ASN A 87 -4.68 14.30 -2.94
C ASN A 87 -5.80 14.41 -3.99
N HIS A 88 -5.98 13.39 -4.83
CA HIS A 88 -7.01 13.36 -5.87
C HIS A 88 -8.30 12.66 -5.46
N CYS A 89 -8.34 12.01 -4.29
CA CYS A 89 -9.55 11.32 -3.85
C CYS A 89 -10.57 12.31 -3.26
N PRO A 90 -11.78 12.43 -3.85
CA PRO A 90 -12.80 13.34 -3.34
C PRO A 90 -13.31 12.93 -1.95
N VAL A 91 -13.28 11.64 -1.62
CA VAL A 91 -13.68 11.15 -0.28
C VAL A 91 -12.63 11.54 0.76
N TYR A 92 -11.36 11.27 0.48
CA TYR A 92 -10.26 11.58 1.41
C TYR A 92 -10.11 13.09 1.66
N THR A 93 -10.18 13.90 0.60
CA THR A 93 -10.04 15.36 0.71
C THR A 93 -11.18 16.03 1.49
N ARG A 94 -12.33 15.37 1.62
CA ARG A 94 -13.49 15.88 2.37
C ARG A 94 -13.57 15.36 3.80
N LEU A 95 -13.28 14.09 4.02
CA LEU A 95 -13.41 13.44 5.34
C LEU A 95 -12.11 13.43 6.14
N GLY A 96 -10.96 13.57 5.48
CA GLY A 96 -9.63 13.41 6.08
C GLY A 96 -9.26 11.95 6.37
N GLY A 97 -8.04 11.74 6.86
CA GLY A 97 -7.50 10.41 7.09
C GLY A 97 -8.11 9.68 8.30
N HIS A 98 -8.45 10.40 9.37
CA HIS A 98 -8.98 9.78 10.60
C HIS A 98 -10.31 9.05 10.38
N ALA A 99 -11.14 9.51 9.45
CA ALA A 99 -12.42 8.89 9.13
C ALA A 99 -12.29 7.45 8.59
N TYR A 100 -11.10 7.06 8.12
CA TYR A 100 -10.84 5.71 7.62
C TYR A 100 -10.56 4.68 8.73
N GLY A 101 -10.26 5.11 9.96
CA GLY A 101 -10.13 4.22 11.12
C GLY A 101 -8.83 3.38 11.20
N TYR A 102 -7.93 3.51 10.23
CA TYR A 102 -6.68 2.74 10.16
C TYR A 102 -5.48 3.60 9.78
N VAL A 103 -4.27 3.04 10.01
CA VAL A 103 -2.99 3.71 9.71
C VAL A 103 -2.85 4.06 8.23
N TYR A 104 -3.41 3.26 7.34
CA TYR A 104 -3.44 3.54 5.90
C TYR A 104 -4.79 4.10 5.50
N PRO A 105 -4.88 5.41 5.17
CA PRO A 105 -6.15 6.01 4.77
C PRO A 105 -6.28 6.13 3.24
N GLY A 106 -7.42 6.63 2.80
CA GLY A 106 -7.67 6.98 1.40
C GLY A 106 -7.67 5.77 0.46
N PRO A 107 -7.57 5.98 -0.86
CA PRO A 107 -7.75 4.91 -1.85
C PRO A 107 -6.81 3.72 -1.65
N ILE A 108 -5.52 3.97 -1.36
CA ILE A 108 -4.57 2.89 -1.10
C ILE A 108 -4.90 2.13 0.19
N GLY A 109 -5.30 2.84 1.24
CA GLY A 109 -5.73 2.21 2.50
C GLY A 109 -6.96 1.34 2.33
N SER A 110 -7.94 1.81 1.54
CA SER A 110 -9.18 1.10 1.25
C SER A 110 -8.99 -0.21 0.48
N ILE A 111 -7.83 -0.43 -0.15
CA ILE A 111 -7.48 -1.75 -0.71
C ILE A 111 -6.51 -2.51 0.19
N LEU A 112 -5.49 -1.87 0.75
CA LEU A 112 -4.44 -2.55 1.51
C LEU A 112 -4.95 -3.07 2.85
N THR A 113 -5.65 -2.25 3.63
CA THR A 113 -6.06 -2.61 4.99
C THR A 113 -7.01 -3.80 5.02
N PRO A 114 -8.07 -3.88 4.19
CA PRO A 114 -8.94 -5.07 4.16
C PRO A 114 -8.18 -6.36 3.84
N GLN A 115 -7.15 -6.28 3.00
CA GLN A 115 -6.33 -7.44 2.66
C GLN A 115 -5.37 -7.87 3.78
N LEU A 116 -4.97 -6.96 4.67
CA LEU A 116 -4.10 -7.25 5.82
C LEU A 116 -4.90 -7.67 7.06
N GLU A 117 -5.99 -6.95 7.36
CA GLU A 117 -6.78 -7.08 8.59
C GLU A 117 -8.02 -7.97 8.42
N GLY A 118 -8.37 -8.31 7.17
CA GLY A 118 -9.59 -9.02 6.81
C GLY A 118 -10.78 -8.11 6.52
N LEU A 119 -11.73 -8.63 5.74
CA LEU A 119 -12.95 -7.93 5.34
C LEU A 119 -13.92 -7.70 6.50
N GLU A 120 -13.94 -8.59 7.49
CA GLU A 120 -14.75 -8.43 8.71
C GLU A 120 -14.39 -7.15 9.48
N ASN A 121 -13.09 -6.80 9.55
CA ASN A 121 -12.58 -5.69 10.34
C ASN A 121 -12.48 -4.39 9.53
N ALA A 122 -12.09 -4.49 8.25
CA ALA A 122 -11.77 -3.34 7.42
C ALA A 122 -12.55 -3.27 6.10
N GLY A 123 -13.43 -4.23 5.81
CA GLY A 123 -14.19 -4.28 4.55
C GLY A 123 -15.09 -3.06 4.31
N ALA A 124 -15.52 -2.38 5.36
CA ALA A 124 -16.23 -1.10 5.25
C ALA A 124 -15.41 -0.04 4.50
N MET A 125 -14.08 -0.04 4.61
CA MET A 125 -13.21 0.89 3.88
C MET A 125 -13.31 0.71 2.37
N ALA A 126 -13.54 -0.51 1.87
CA ALA A 126 -13.75 -0.76 0.46
C ALA A 126 -15.02 -0.07 -0.04
N THR A 127 -16.01 0.14 0.83
CA THR A 127 -17.26 0.87 0.53
C THR A 127 -17.12 2.40 0.57
N ALA A 128 -16.08 2.92 1.20
CA ALA A 128 -15.78 4.35 1.28
C ALA A 128 -15.12 4.90 0.00
N SER A 129 -15.73 4.62 -1.17
CA SER A 129 -15.26 5.07 -2.48
C SER A 129 -16.42 5.33 -3.44
N THR A 130 -16.29 6.38 -4.25
CA THR A 130 -17.23 6.75 -5.32
C THR A 130 -16.92 6.06 -6.66
N PHE A 131 -15.83 5.29 -6.75
CA PHE A 131 -15.36 4.67 -8.00
C PHE A 131 -15.12 5.64 -9.17
N CYS A 132 -14.78 6.89 -8.88
CA CYS A 132 -14.53 7.90 -9.92
C CYS A 132 -13.24 7.71 -10.72
N GLY A 133 -12.34 6.79 -10.35
CA GLY A 133 -11.10 6.49 -11.11
C GLY A 133 -9.96 7.49 -10.94
N ALA A 134 -10.19 8.66 -10.34
CA ALA A 134 -9.17 9.72 -10.22
C ALA A 134 -7.85 9.26 -9.58
N CYS A 135 -7.88 8.31 -8.64
CA CYS A 135 -6.68 7.77 -8.00
C CYS A 135 -5.83 6.90 -8.93
N GLU A 136 -6.41 6.27 -9.94
CA GLU A 136 -5.73 5.43 -10.93
C GLU A 136 -5.09 6.29 -12.02
N GLU A 137 -5.81 7.30 -12.51
CA GLU A 137 -5.33 8.24 -13.55
C GLU A 137 -4.01 8.91 -13.17
N VAL A 138 -3.87 9.25 -11.88
CA VAL A 138 -2.69 9.94 -11.34
C VAL A 138 -1.64 9.01 -10.74
N CYS A 139 -1.90 7.70 -10.69
CA CYS A 139 -0.99 6.76 -10.03
C CYS A 139 0.29 6.55 -10.87
N PRO A 140 1.49 6.94 -10.39
CA PRO A 140 2.72 6.79 -11.17
C PRO A 140 3.12 5.33 -11.39
N VAL A 141 2.59 4.41 -10.58
CA VAL A 141 2.86 2.97 -10.62
C VAL A 141 1.65 2.14 -11.08
N LYS A 142 0.60 2.80 -11.60
CA LYS A 142 -0.54 2.20 -12.30
C LYS A 142 -1.25 1.07 -11.54
N ILE A 143 -1.56 1.30 -10.26
CA ILE A 143 -2.33 0.35 -9.45
C ILE A 143 -3.81 0.45 -9.82
N PRO A 144 -4.49 -0.66 -10.18
CA PRO A 144 -5.93 -0.67 -10.50
C PRO A 144 -6.77 -0.69 -9.21
N ILE A 145 -6.77 0.43 -8.48
CA ILE A 145 -7.44 0.56 -7.18
C ILE A 145 -8.95 0.30 -7.27
N VAL A 146 -9.64 0.82 -8.28
CA VAL A 146 -11.08 0.69 -8.48
C VAL A 146 -11.48 -0.77 -8.69
N ASP A 147 -10.73 -1.51 -9.50
CA ASP A 147 -11.03 -2.91 -9.77
C ASP A 147 -10.81 -3.77 -8.51
N ILE A 148 -9.69 -3.56 -7.80
CA ILE A 148 -9.43 -4.24 -6.52
C ILE A 148 -10.52 -3.91 -5.50
N LEU A 149 -10.96 -2.64 -5.40
CA LEU A 149 -12.07 -2.25 -4.52
C LEU A 149 -13.38 -2.96 -4.88
N ARG A 150 -13.72 -3.07 -6.18
CA ARG A 150 -14.92 -3.78 -6.64
C ARG A 150 -14.86 -5.25 -6.25
N ARG A 151 -13.70 -5.88 -6.41
CA ARG A 151 -13.48 -7.26 -6.01
C ARG A 151 -13.65 -7.44 -4.50
N LEU A 152 -13.02 -6.60 -3.68
CA LEU A 152 -13.17 -6.64 -2.21
C LEU A 152 -14.62 -6.44 -1.76
N ARG A 153 -15.37 -5.54 -2.43
CA ARG A 153 -16.81 -5.38 -2.16
C ARG A 153 -17.61 -6.62 -2.53
N THR A 154 -17.28 -7.28 -3.64
CA THR A 154 -17.94 -8.53 -4.06
C THR A 154 -17.65 -9.65 -3.07
N GLU A 155 -16.39 -9.82 -2.68
CA GLU A 155 -15.96 -10.79 -1.66
C GLU A 155 -16.63 -10.52 -0.30
N SER A 156 -16.99 -9.27 0.02
CA SER A 156 -17.71 -8.95 1.27
C SER A 156 -19.11 -9.60 1.38
N TYR A 157 -19.74 -9.94 0.25
CA TYR A 157 -21.06 -10.57 0.18
C TYR A 157 -21.01 -12.04 -0.25
N ASN A 158 -19.90 -12.49 -0.83
CA ASN A 158 -19.80 -13.86 -1.31
C ASN A 158 -19.35 -14.79 -0.18
N GLN A 159 -20.13 -15.83 0.12
CA GLN A 159 -19.76 -16.89 1.08
C GLN A 159 -19.02 -18.07 0.43
N ALA A 160 -18.98 -18.14 -0.91
CA ALA A 160 -18.30 -19.24 -1.58
C ALA A 160 -16.79 -19.18 -1.29
N ASP A 161 -16.26 -20.26 -0.71
CA ASP A 161 -14.83 -20.43 -0.50
C ASP A 161 -14.13 -20.51 -1.87
N SER A 162 -13.51 -19.40 -2.25
CA SER A 162 -12.47 -19.40 -3.28
C SER A 162 -11.13 -19.58 -2.57
N SER A 163 -10.23 -20.38 -3.13
CA SER A 163 -8.89 -20.62 -2.56
C SER A 163 -8.06 -19.35 -2.34
N ASN A 164 -8.49 -18.22 -2.91
CA ASN A 164 -7.86 -16.92 -2.81
C ASN A 164 -8.78 -15.86 -2.19
N ALA A 165 -9.86 -16.19 -1.47
CA ALA A 165 -10.69 -15.16 -0.83
C ALA A 165 -9.91 -14.39 0.26
N VAL A 166 -10.18 -13.09 0.44
CA VAL A 166 -9.65 -12.37 1.60
C VAL A 166 -10.30 -12.92 2.87
N LYS A 167 -9.52 -13.06 3.95
CA LYS A 167 -10.02 -13.45 5.28
C LYS A 167 -11.27 -12.65 5.66
N GLY A 168 -12.32 -13.34 6.10
CA GLY A 168 -13.59 -12.71 6.48
C GLY A 168 -14.47 -12.33 5.28
N HIS A 169 -14.33 -13.00 4.13
CA HIS A 169 -15.30 -12.89 3.03
C HIS A 169 -16.71 -13.27 3.50
N GLY A 170 -17.72 -12.74 2.81
CA GLY A 170 -19.12 -12.98 3.15
C GLY A 170 -19.60 -12.32 4.45
N TYR A 171 -18.76 -11.53 5.15
CA TYR A 171 -19.12 -10.97 6.46
C TYR A 171 -20.41 -10.15 6.47
N LYS A 172 -20.79 -9.55 5.33
CA LYS A 172 -22.04 -8.78 5.25
C LYS A 172 -23.28 -9.64 5.18
N VAL A 173 -23.17 -10.88 4.69
CA VAL A 173 -24.29 -11.83 4.73
C VAL A 173 -24.54 -12.24 6.18
N ASN A 174 -23.49 -12.52 6.93
CA ASN A 174 -23.57 -12.88 8.35
C ASN A 174 -24.12 -11.75 9.25
N ALA A 175 -24.06 -10.50 8.79
CA ALA A 175 -24.62 -9.35 9.51
C ALA A 175 -26.10 -9.07 9.21
N MET A 176 -26.66 -9.75 8.19
CA MET A 176 -28.07 -9.63 7.79
C MET A 176 -28.95 -10.77 8.34
N GLU A 177 -28.33 -11.82 8.88
CA GLU A 177 -28.95 -12.88 9.70
C GLU A 177 -28.96 -12.52 11.18
#